data_AF-A0A530BYL7-F1
#
_entry.id   AF-A0A530BYL7-F1
#
_cell.length_a   1.000
_cell.length_b   1.000
_cell.length_c   1.000
_cell.angle_alpha   90.00
_cell.angle_beta   90.00
_cell.angle_gamma   90.00
#
_symmetry.space_group_name_H-M   'P 1'
#
loop_
_entity.id
_entity.type
_entity.pdbx_description
1 polymer ?
#
loop_
_entity_poly.entity_id
_entity_poly.type
_entity_poly.pdbx_seq_one_letter_code
_entity_poly.pdbx_strand_id
1 'polypeptide(L)'
;MLRGSLTALVTPFDKSGRFDEKAFRAFIEWQLAEGTKGLVPVGTTGESPTLSHDEHRQVVKVCIEVAKGRAPVVAGAGSNNTEEAVGLVQFAEQAGADAALVVTPYYNKPTQRGLYEHFAAVARATKLPIIIYNIPPRSVIDMTPETMGRLAHDFKNIVGVKDAT
;
A
#
# COMPACT_ATOMS: atom_id res chain seq x y z
N MET A 1 -12.31 10.47 -2.38
CA MET A 1 -11.39 10.93 -3.46
C MET A 1 -10.02 11.12 -2.84
N LEU A 2 -9.00 10.36 -3.26
CA LEU A 2 -7.63 10.46 -2.74
C LEU A 2 -6.90 11.59 -3.48
N ARG A 3 -6.51 12.65 -2.77
CA ARG A 3 -5.83 13.83 -3.35
C ARG A 3 -5.07 14.62 -2.28
N GLY A 4 -4.05 15.37 -2.70
CA GLY A 4 -3.23 16.21 -1.82
C GLY A 4 -1.98 15.48 -1.32
N SER A 5 -1.43 15.95 -0.20
CA SER A 5 -0.27 15.31 0.44
C SER A 5 -0.70 14.02 1.14
N LEU A 6 -0.23 12.87 0.66
CA LEU A 6 -0.41 11.58 1.32
C LEU A 6 0.97 11.09 1.76
N THR A 7 1.22 11.02 3.07
CA THR A 7 2.55 10.71 3.58
C THR A 7 2.81 9.21 3.54
N ALA A 8 3.90 8.79 2.88
CA ALA A 8 4.49 7.46 3.05
C ALA A 8 5.12 7.38 4.44
N LEU A 9 4.40 6.78 5.39
CA LEU A 9 4.78 6.77 6.79
C LEU A 9 6.01 5.87 7.01
N VAL A 10 6.93 6.33 7.85
CA VAL A 10 7.94 5.48 8.47
C VAL A 10 7.28 4.61 9.54
N THR A 11 7.91 3.47 9.87
CA THR A 11 7.51 2.59 10.97
C THR A 11 8.55 2.71 12.10
N PRO A 12 8.25 3.41 13.21
CA PRO A 12 9.18 3.50 14.34
C PRO A 12 9.45 2.14 15.00
N PHE A 13 10.68 1.93 15.43
CA PHE A 13 11.11 0.73 16.15
C PHE A 13 11.76 1.09 17.49
N ASP A 14 11.57 0.23 18.50
CA ASP A 14 12.24 0.34 19.79
C ASP A 14 13.72 -0.07 19.68
N LYS A 15 14.49 0.09 20.77
CA LYS A 15 15.91 -0.27 20.79
C LYS A 15 16.18 -1.77 20.57
N SER A 16 15.16 -2.62 20.68
CA SER A 16 15.24 -4.04 20.37
C SER A 16 14.81 -4.39 18.94
N GLY A 17 14.48 -3.38 18.12
CA GLY A 17 14.07 -3.56 16.73
C GLY A 17 12.61 -3.98 16.56
N ARG A 18 11.79 -3.90 17.61
CA ARG A 18 10.35 -4.23 17.52
C ARG A 18 9.54 -2.99 17.24
N PHE A 19 8.39 -3.14 16.58
CA PHE A 19 7.46 -2.04 16.31
C PHE A 19 7.15 -1.21 17.58
N ASP A 20 7.50 0.07 17.55
CA ASP A 20 7.20 1.03 18.62
C ASP A 20 5.83 1.66 18.37
N GLU A 21 4.79 0.97 18.83
CA GLU A 21 3.41 1.41 18.66
C GLU A 21 3.15 2.79 19.26
N LYS A 22 3.74 3.09 20.43
CA LYS A 22 3.54 4.39 21.10
C LYS A 22 4.10 5.53 20.25
N ALA A 23 5.31 5.38 19.74
CA ALA A 23 5.93 6.36 18.86
C ALA A 23 5.15 6.50 17.56
N PHE A 24 4.68 5.39 16.97
CA PHE A 24 3.90 5.42 15.73
C PHE A 24 2.55 6.14 15.89
N ARG A 25 1.83 5.88 16.99
CA ARG A 25 0.56 6.57 17.30
C ARG A 25 0.78 8.08 17.42
N ALA A 26 1.83 8.52 18.14
CA ALA A 26 2.18 9.94 18.26
C ALA A 26 2.57 10.56 16.92
N PHE A 27 3.33 9.84 16.09
CA PHE A 27 3.72 10.29 14.76
C PHE A 27 2.53 10.49 13.83
N ILE A 28 1.53 9.58 13.85
CA ILE A 28 0.31 9.73 13.05
C ILE A 28 -0.51 10.94 13.52
N GLU A 29 -0.67 11.13 14.83
CA GLU A 29 -1.39 12.31 15.35
C GLU A 29 -0.73 13.61 14.90
N TRP A 30 0.60 13.68 14.93
CA TRP A 30 1.34 14.83 14.42
C TRP A 30 1.13 15.04 12.91
N GLN A 31 1.23 13.98 12.09
CA GLN A 31 0.97 14.06 10.65
C GLN A 31 -0.42 14.64 10.33
N LEU A 32 -1.43 14.20 11.08
CA LEU A 32 -2.81 14.69 10.95
C LEU A 32 -2.93 16.15 11.39
N ALA A 33 -2.28 16.53 12.49
CA ALA A 33 -2.27 17.91 12.98
C ALA A 33 -1.60 18.90 12.00
N GLU A 34 -0.51 18.47 11.33
CA GLU A 34 0.17 19.25 10.29
C GLU A 34 -0.57 19.25 8.94
N GLY A 35 -1.71 18.58 8.86
CA GLY A 35 -2.65 18.73 7.75
C GLY A 35 -2.43 17.80 6.56
N THR A 36 -1.71 16.68 6.74
CA THR A 36 -1.65 15.62 5.72
C THR A 36 -3.07 15.20 5.31
N LYS A 37 -3.25 14.85 4.03
CA LYS A 37 -4.55 14.49 3.43
C LYS A 37 -4.75 12.98 3.31
N GLY A 38 -3.78 12.19 3.72
CA GLY A 38 -3.93 10.75 3.89
C GLY A 38 -2.64 10.10 4.38
N LEU A 39 -2.78 8.86 4.82
CA LEU A 39 -1.75 8.11 5.52
C LEU A 39 -1.47 6.83 4.72
N VAL A 40 -0.20 6.56 4.42
CA VAL A 40 0.22 5.35 3.73
C VAL A 40 1.13 4.54 4.66
N PRO A 41 0.58 3.69 5.55
CA PRO A 41 1.37 2.79 6.38
C PRO A 41 1.97 1.67 5.54
N VAL A 42 3.07 1.08 6.03
CA VAL A 42 3.70 -0.14 5.47
C VAL A 42 3.95 -0.09 3.95
N GLY A 43 4.26 1.10 3.41
CA GLY A 43 4.86 1.22 2.08
C GLY A 43 6.35 0.89 2.11
N THR A 44 7.08 1.20 1.03
CA THR A 44 8.55 1.03 1.00
C THR A 44 9.25 1.81 2.12
N THR A 45 8.84 3.06 2.34
CA THR A 45 9.38 3.93 3.42
C THR A 45 9.01 3.44 4.82
N GLY A 46 7.91 2.69 4.94
CA GLY A 46 7.50 2.03 6.18
C GLY A 46 8.17 0.68 6.40
N GLU A 47 9.20 0.36 5.60
CA GLU A 47 10.03 -0.83 5.75
C GLU A 47 9.27 -2.16 5.61
N SER A 48 8.20 -2.19 4.80
CA SER A 48 7.42 -3.41 4.53
C SER A 48 8.26 -4.65 4.20
N PRO A 49 9.37 -4.60 3.45
CA PRO A 49 10.19 -5.79 3.16
C PRO A 49 10.86 -6.45 4.39
N THR A 50 10.98 -5.75 5.52
CA THR A 50 11.65 -6.24 6.73
C THR A 50 10.70 -6.51 7.89
N LEU A 51 9.41 -6.23 7.73
CA LEU A 51 8.38 -6.55 8.71
C LEU A 51 7.95 -8.02 8.58
N SER A 52 7.69 -8.67 9.70
CA SER A 52 6.87 -9.89 9.70
C SER A 52 5.44 -9.58 9.27
N HIS A 53 4.69 -10.60 8.84
CA HIS A 53 3.26 -10.42 8.51
C HIS A 53 2.44 -9.93 9.71
N ASP A 54 2.78 -10.35 10.92
CA ASP A 54 2.07 -9.92 12.12
C ASP A 54 2.34 -8.45 12.43
N GLU A 55 3.60 -8.01 12.34
CA GLU A 55 3.96 -6.59 12.48
C GLU A 55 3.30 -5.74 11.39
N HIS A 56 3.36 -6.18 10.13
CA HIS A 56 2.70 -5.49 9.02
C HIS A 56 1.20 -5.29 9.30
N ARG A 57 0.52 -6.36 9.73
CA ARG A 57 -0.90 -6.30 10.10
C ARG A 57 -1.16 -5.38 11.29
N GLN A 58 -0.28 -5.40 12.31
CA GLN A 58 -0.39 -4.53 13.48
C GLN A 58 -0.23 -3.06 13.11
N VAL A 59 0.78 -2.69 12.31
CA VAL A 59 1.03 -1.31 11.87
C VAL A 59 -0.17 -0.76 11.09
N VAL A 60 -0.75 -1.56 10.17
CA VAL A 60 -1.96 -1.17 9.44
C VAL A 60 -3.13 -0.92 10.39
N LYS A 61 -3.41 -1.84 11.32
CA LYS A 61 -4.50 -1.69 12.30
C LYS A 61 -4.33 -0.44 13.14
N VAL A 62 -3.14 -0.22 13.71
CA VAL A 62 -2.85 0.96 14.52
C VAL A 62 -3.02 2.24 13.70
N CYS A 63 -2.59 2.26 12.44
CA CYS A 63 -2.79 3.41 11.56
C CYS A 63 -4.27 3.74 11.37
N ILE A 64 -5.11 2.74 11.09
CA ILE A 64 -6.57 2.89 10.93
C ILE A 64 -7.22 3.36 12.25
N GLU A 65 -6.86 2.73 13.36
CA GLU A 65 -7.35 3.06 14.70
C GLU A 65 -7.03 4.49 15.12
N VAL A 66 -5.85 5.01 14.77
CA VAL A 66 -5.47 6.39 15.06
C VAL A 66 -6.11 7.33 14.05
N ALA A 67 -6.16 7.00 12.75
CA ALA A 67 -6.79 7.85 11.74
C ALA A 67 -8.24 8.20 12.10
N LYS A 68 -9.04 7.22 12.58
CA LYS A 68 -10.45 7.42 13.00
C LYS A 68 -11.29 8.18 11.97
N GLY A 69 -11.05 7.92 10.68
CA GLY A 69 -11.73 8.61 9.58
C GLY A 69 -11.35 10.08 9.37
N ARG A 70 -10.38 10.64 10.11
CA ARG A 70 -9.91 12.03 9.94
C ARG A 70 -9.15 12.24 8.63
N ALA A 71 -8.52 11.18 8.13
CA ALA A 71 -7.89 11.12 6.82
C ALA A 71 -7.96 9.68 6.28
N PRO A 72 -7.99 9.49 4.94
CA PRO A 72 -7.99 8.16 4.35
C PRO A 72 -6.68 7.42 4.64
N VAL A 73 -6.78 6.14 4.95
CA VAL A 73 -5.67 5.21 5.10
C VAL A 73 -5.53 4.37 3.83
N VAL A 74 -4.41 4.52 3.15
CA VAL A 74 -4.04 3.73 1.95
C VAL A 74 -3.01 2.69 2.37
N ALA A 75 -3.45 1.50 2.73
CA ALA A 75 -2.58 0.45 3.27
C ALA A 75 -1.61 -0.07 2.20
N GLY A 76 -0.32 -0.15 2.51
CA GLY A 76 0.62 -0.94 1.72
C GLY A 76 0.19 -2.41 1.71
N ALA A 77 0.01 -2.99 0.52
CA ALA A 77 -0.47 -4.36 0.35
C ALA A 77 0.11 -5.00 -0.92
N GLY A 78 1.35 -4.62 -1.26
CA GLY A 78 2.05 -5.13 -2.43
C GLY A 78 3.04 -6.24 -2.08
N SER A 79 3.21 -7.19 -2.99
CA SER A 79 4.22 -8.23 -2.93
C SER A 79 4.60 -8.66 -4.36
N ASN A 80 5.77 -9.24 -4.53
CA ASN A 80 6.12 -9.94 -5.77
C ASN A 80 5.51 -11.36 -5.87
N ASN A 81 4.93 -11.85 -4.77
CA ASN A 81 4.10 -13.04 -4.70
C ASN A 81 2.62 -12.64 -4.77
N THR A 82 1.92 -13.07 -5.82
CA THR A 82 0.50 -12.73 -6.05
C THR A 82 -0.41 -13.24 -4.93
N GLU A 83 -0.16 -14.42 -4.37
CA GLU A 83 -0.98 -14.98 -3.28
C GLU A 83 -0.83 -14.15 -2.00
N GLU A 84 0.39 -13.72 -1.70
CA GLU A 84 0.66 -12.83 -0.57
C GLU A 84 -0.01 -11.47 -0.75
N ALA A 85 0.12 -10.85 -1.94
CA ALA A 85 -0.54 -9.57 -2.24
C ALA A 85 -2.07 -9.67 -2.07
N VAL A 86 -2.68 -10.77 -2.52
CA VAL A 86 -4.11 -11.06 -2.31
C VAL A 86 -4.45 -11.14 -0.82
N GLY A 87 -3.68 -11.87 -0.02
CA GLY A 87 -3.89 -11.97 1.43
C GLY A 87 -3.74 -10.63 2.14
N LEU A 88 -2.80 -9.79 1.71
CA LEU A 88 -2.57 -8.46 2.29
C LEU A 88 -3.72 -7.49 1.97
N VAL A 89 -4.24 -7.47 0.73
CA VAL A 89 -5.39 -6.59 0.39
C VAL A 89 -6.68 -7.04 1.07
N GLN A 90 -6.91 -8.36 1.19
CA GLN A 90 -8.07 -8.88 1.92
C GLN A 90 -8.00 -8.51 3.40
N PHE A 91 -6.82 -8.61 4.01
CA PHE A 91 -6.62 -8.15 5.37
C PHE A 91 -6.86 -6.64 5.50
N ALA A 92 -6.32 -5.82 4.58
CA ALA A 92 -6.51 -4.38 4.62
C ALA A 92 -7.99 -4.00 4.53
N GLU A 93 -8.77 -4.68 3.69
CA GLU A 93 -10.23 -4.51 3.60
C GLU A 93 -10.93 -4.87 4.91
N GLN A 94 -10.61 -6.04 5.47
CA GLN A 94 -11.18 -6.49 6.74
C GLN A 94 -10.82 -5.58 7.93
N ALA A 95 -9.63 -4.99 7.91
CA ALA A 95 -9.16 -4.06 8.93
C ALA A 95 -9.79 -2.66 8.80
N GLY A 96 -10.43 -2.35 7.66
CA GLY A 96 -11.11 -1.07 7.43
C GLY A 96 -10.23 0.01 6.79
N ALA A 97 -9.22 -0.36 5.99
CA ALA A 97 -8.49 0.61 5.18
C ALA A 97 -9.41 1.25 4.13
N ASP A 98 -9.11 2.47 3.68
CA ASP A 98 -9.90 3.18 2.67
C ASP A 98 -9.47 2.84 1.24
N ALA A 99 -8.22 2.39 1.07
CA ALA A 99 -7.64 1.95 -0.19
C ALA A 99 -6.39 1.07 0.06
N ALA A 100 -5.90 0.44 -1.00
CA ALA A 100 -4.65 -0.32 -0.99
C ALA A 100 -3.62 0.29 -1.97
N LEU A 101 -2.36 0.34 -1.56
CA LEU A 101 -1.22 0.66 -2.42
C LEU A 101 -0.49 -0.64 -2.78
N VAL A 102 -0.51 -1.01 -4.06
CA VAL A 102 0.01 -2.31 -4.54
C VAL A 102 1.16 -2.06 -5.50
N VAL A 103 2.37 -2.43 -5.08
CA VAL A 103 3.59 -2.26 -5.88
C VAL A 103 3.70 -3.30 -6.99
N THR A 104 4.26 -2.91 -8.13
CA THR A 104 4.64 -3.88 -9.18
C THR A 104 5.59 -4.95 -8.63
N PRO A 105 5.40 -6.24 -8.96
CA PRO A 105 6.29 -7.32 -8.54
C PRO A 105 7.77 -7.03 -8.81
N TYR A 106 8.53 -6.92 -7.73
CA TYR A 106 9.98 -6.71 -7.74
C TYR A 106 10.71 -8.05 -7.70
N TYR A 107 12.02 -8.05 -7.98
CA TYR A 107 12.89 -9.24 -8.05
C TYR A 107 12.61 -10.17 -9.25
N ASN A 108 11.40 -10.71 -9.40
CA ASN A 108 11.04 -11.70 -10.42
C ASN A 108 10.75 -11.10 -11.82
N LYS A 109 10.56 -9.78 -11.93
CA LYS A 109 10.48 -9.02 -13.18
C LYS A 109 9.51 -9.61 -14.23
N PRO A 110 8.21 -9.77 -13.92
CA PRO A 110 7.23 -10.28 -14.87
C PRO A 110 7.10 -9.44 -16.15
N THR A 111 6.58 -10.06 -17.19
CA THR A 111 6.18 -9.38 -18.44
C THR A 111 4.96 -8.47 -18.20
N GLN A 112 4.61 -7.63 -19.18
CA GLN A 112 3.37 -6.83 -19.14
C GLN A 112 2.11 -7.69 -18.93
N ARG A 113 2.07 -8.87 -19.55
CA ARG A 113 0.99 -9.84 -19.29
C ARG A 113 1.01 -10.32 -17.84
N GLY A 114 2.19 -10.65 -17.30
CA GLY A 114 2.31 -11.07 -15.90
C GLY A 114 1.90 -9.97 -14.91
N LEU A 115 2.25 -8.71 -15.20
CA LEU A 115 1.77 -7.54 -14.46
C LEU A 115 0.25 -7.46 -14.49
N TYR A 116 -0.36 -7.55 -15.68
CA TYR A 116 -1.81 -7.54 -15.81
C TYR A 116 -2.47 -8.65 -14.98
N GLU A 117 -2.01 -9.90 -15.08
CA GLU A 117 -2.59 -11.03 -14.34
C GLU A 117 -2.42 -10.88 -12.81
N HIS A 118 -1.27 -10.37 -12.35
CA HIS A 118 -1.03 -10.09 -10.93
C HIS A 118 -2.03 -9.07 -10.38
N PHE A 119 -2.16 -7.91 -11.04
CA PHE A 119 -3.10 -6.88 -10.60
C PHE A 119 -4.56 -7.29 -10.79
N ALA A 120 -4.89 -8.08 -11.82
CA ALA A 120 -6.23 -8.64 -12.01
C ALA A 120 -6.62 -9.58 -10.85
N ALA A 121 -5.70 -10.42 -10.38
CA ALA A 121 -5.95 -11.30 -9.23
C ALA A 121 -6.20 -10.48 -7.94
N VAL A 122 -5.36 -9.48 -7.68
CA VAL A 122 -5.50 -8.58 -6.53
C VAL A 122 -6.82 -7.78 -6.60
N ALA A 123 -7.15 -7.21 -7.76
CA ALA A 123 -8.38 -6.44 -7.96
C ALA A 123 -9.67 -7.25 -7.78
N ARG A 124 -9.66 -8.53 -8.14
CA ARG A 124 -10.80 -9.44 -7.91
C ARG A 124 -10.97 -9.84 -6.44
N ALA A 125 -9.91 -9.78 -5.66
CA ALA A 125 -9.89 -10.28 -4.28
C ALA A 125 -10.41 -9.27 -3.25
N THR A 126 -10.62 -8.00 -3.63
CA THR A 126 -11.04 -6.94 -2.70
C THR A 126 -12.01 -5.96 -3.34
N LYS A 127 -12.84 -5.30 -2.53
CA LYS A 127 -13.65 -4.16 -2.96
C LYS A 127 -12.94 -2.82 -2.77
N LEU A 128 -11.78 -2.80 -2.11
CA LEU A 128 -11.04 -1.58 -1.88
C LEU A 128 -10.60 -0.93 -3.21
N PRO A 129 -10.60 0.40 -3.29
CA PRO A 129 -9.84 1.11 -4.31
C PRO A 129 -8.35 0.75 -4.22
N ILE A 130 -7.76 0.42 -5.37
CA ILE A 130 -6.36 0.07 -5.54
C ILE A 130 -5.64 1.21 -6.26
N ILE A 131 -4.51 1.61 -5.68
CA ILE A 131 -3.52 2.48 -6.29
C ILE A 131 -2.35 1.60 -6.74
N ILE A 132 -2.10 1.56 -8.04
CA ILE A 132 -0.92 0.91 -8.61
C ILE A 132 0.31 1.70 -8.16
N TYR A 133 1.34 1.04 -7.67
CA TYR A 133 2.62 1.68 -7.37
C TYR A 133 3.67 1.22 -8.37
N ASN A 134 3.90 2.06 -9.38
CA ASN A 134 4.90 1.83 -10.42
C ASN A 134 6.21 2.52 -10.01
N ILE A 135 7.27 1.73 -9.79
CA ILE A 135 8.56 2.23 -9.28
C ILE A 135 9.75 1.48 -9.91
N PRO A 136 10.02 1.70 -11.22
CA PRO A 136 11.09 1.02 -11.95
C PRO A 136 12.47 1.05 -11.27
N PRO A 137 12.90 2.12 -10.57
CA PRO A 137 14.18 2.10 -9.85
C PRO A 137 14.31 1.03 -8.77
N ARG A 138 13.19 0.45 -8.30
CA ARG A 138 13.17 -0.65 -7.30
C ARG A 138 12.69 -1.97 -7.88
N SER A 139 11.72 -1.95 -8.78
CA SER A 139 11.14 -3.17 -9.37
C SER A 139 11.86 -3.61 -10.65
N VAL A 140 12.68 -2.75 -11.26
CA VAL A 140 13.34 -2.90 -12.57
C VAL A 140 12.37 -2.91 -13.76
N ILE A 141 11.12 -3.30 -13.55
CA ILE A 141 10.06 -3.29 -14.55
C ILE A 141 9.26 -1.99 -14.48
N ASP A 142 8.81 -1.56 -15.65
CA ASP A 142 7.94 -0.41 -15.82
C ASP A 142 6.58 -0.88 -16.35
N MET A 143 5.51 -0.66 -15.59
CA MET A 143 4.16 -0.91 -16.10
C MET A 143 3.81 0.16 -17.12
N THR A 144 3.61 -0.25 -18.37
CA THR A 144 3.30 0.73 -19.42
C THR A 144 1.92 1.37 -19.22
N PRO A 145 1.71 2.59 -19.71
CA PRO A 145 0.40 3.22 -19.73
C PRO A 145 -0.67 2.38 -20.43
N GLU A 146 -0.31 1.58 -21.43
CA GLU A 146 -1.22 0.64 -22.09
C GLU A 146 -1.72 -0.45 -21.13
N THR A 147 -0.81 -1.12 -20.43
CA THR A 147 -1.17 -2.14 -19.43
C THR A 147 -1.99 -1.54 -18.30
N MET A 148 -1.59 -0.36 -17.81
CA MET A 148 -2.29 0.37 -16.76
C MET A 148 -3.70 0.81 -17.19
N GLY A 149 -3.84 1.32 -18.42
CA GLY A 149 -5.12 1.72 -19.00
C GLY A 149 -6.06 0.53 -19.17
N ARG A 150 -5.55 -0.63 -19.59
CA ARG A 150 -6.33 -1.87 -19.65
C ARG A 150 -6.81 -2.30 -18.25
N LEU A 151 -5.94 -2.28 -17.26
CA LEU A 151 -6.30 -2.58 -15.87
C LEU A 151 -7.39 -1.64 -15.34
N ALA A 152 -7.26 -0.33 -15.56
CA ALA A 152 -8.26 0.66 -15.13
C ALA A 152 -9.61 0.50 -15.87
N HIS A 153 -9.58 0.11 -17.14
CA HIS A 153 -10.78 -0.20 -17.93
C HIS A 153 -11.48 -1.46 -17.41
N ASP A 154 -10.73 -2.54 -17.19
CA ASP A 154 -11.27 -3.86 -16.87
C ASP A 154 -11.68 -3.98 -15.39
N PHE A 155 -11.10 -3.17 -14.49
CA PHE A 155 -11.35 -3.21 -13.05
C PHE A 155 -11.68 -1.82 -12.48
N LYS A 156 -12.96 -1.62 -12.12
CA LYS A 156 -13.47 -0.35 -11.57
C LYS A 156 -12.81 0.08 -10.26
N ASN A 157 -12.23 -0.85 -9.52
CA ASN A 157 -11.54 -0.59 -8.27
C ASN A 157 -10.04 -0.29 -8.47
N ILE A 158 -9.48 -0.34 -9.68
CA ILE A 158 -8.16 0.22 -9.96
C ILE A 158 -8.35 1.70 -10.31
N VAL A 159 -8.06 2.59 -9.35
CA VAL A 159 -8.52 4.00 -9.41
C VAL A 159 -7.39 5.03 -9.55
N GLY A 160 -6.14 4.60 -9.52
CA GLY A 160 -5.02 5.53 -9.68
C GLY A 160 -3.65 4.86 -9.65
N VAL A 161 -2.64 5.70 -9.76
CA VAL A 161 -1.23 5.31 -9.74
C VAL A 161 -0.43 6.24 -8.83
N LYS A 162 0.46 5.67 -8.02
CA LYS A 162 1.62 6.36 -7.45
C LYS A 162 2.76 6.15 -8.43
N ASP A 163 3.03 7.17 -9.25
CA ASP A 163 4.02 7.10 -10.31
C ASP A 163 5.39 7.56 -9.79
N ALA A 164 6.41 6.72 -9.96
CA ALA A 164 7.79 6.95 -9.52
C ALA A 164 8.81 6.48 -10.57
N THR A 165 8.47 6.63 -11.87
CA THR A 165 9.39 6.44 -13.01
C THR A 165 10.53 7.45 -13.04
#